data_AF-A0A480ALN3-F1
#
_entry.id   AF-A0A480ALN3-F1
#
_cell.length_a   1.000
_cell.length_b   1.000
_cell.length_c   1.000
_cell.angle_alpha   90.00
_cell.angle_beta   90.00
_cell.angle_gamma   90.00
#
_symmetry.space_group_name_H-M   'P 1'
#
loop_
_entity.id
_entity.type
_entity.pdbx_description
1 polymer ?
#
loop_
_entity_poly.entity_id
_entity_poly.type
_entity_poly.pdbx_seq_one_letter_code
_entity_poly.pdbx_strand_id
1 'polypeptide(L)'
;MKKAKIYYARMDEFWTKEEKLKYLENLNWYDVDWQEIKPDKNNNWLTDGLENDFDNFIAIGSKEVKKQKDPNPQVIFKLFSLGVASNRDEWVFSFCDNDLQDKIKTFIQNYNIEVSRYFQQPSKPDIETFIDTDSSFIKWTDRLKLALERKEFLLFDNLKIRNCFYRPFIKQYIYFDHLLNQRRYQQHIIFPTPETEKENQVIWIKVGTEIPMFALSINYIPDLLPQGGSQCFPFYTYNEDGTNRQENITDWALKQYQNHYQDTTITKWDIFYYIYAVLHHPHYRERYTANLKRELPRIPFAPQFHPFVIAGKRLAEIHINYEKQPEYHLKHLENKDLPIDWRVEKMRLSKDKTQIKYNDFLTLTGIPSAVFLYRLGNRSALDWIIDQYQVTTDKRSEITNDPNRLDDEQYIVRLIKQIITVSLETVEIVNNLPDLGLPKD
;
A
#
# COMPACT_ATOMS: atom_id res chain seq x y z
N MET A 1 36.27 -1.16 29.82
CA MET A 1 35.78 0.00 29.04
C MET A 1 34.67 0.69 29.83
N LYS A 2 34.72 2.02 30.00
CA LYS A 2 33.57 2.76 30.56
C LYS A 2 32.43 2.71 29.53
N LYS A 3 31.23 2.33 29.95
CA LYS A 3 30.04 2.42 29.08
C LYS A 3 29.72 3.90 28.87
N ALA A 4 29.55 4.32 27.61
CA ALA A 4 29.10 5.66 27.29
C ALA A 4 27.68 5.87 27.84
N LYS A 5 27.40 7.06 28.37
CA LYS A 5 26.06 7.47 28.80
C LYS A 5 25.43 8.32 27.70
N ILE A 6 24.12 8.17 27.51
CA ILE A 6 23.35 8.95 26.54
C ILE A 6 22.35 9.80 27.32
N TYR A 7 22.40 11.11 27.09
CA TYR A 7 21.48 12.08 27.67
C TYR A 7 20.60 12.63 26.55
N TYR A 8 19.29 12.51 26.73
CA TYR A 8 18.28 12.90 25.76
C TYR A 8 17.33 13.92 26.36
N ALA A 9 16.93 14.90 25.57
CA ALA A 9 15.86 15.81 25.91
C ALA A 9 15.01 16.02 24.65
N ARG A 10 13.70 16.18 24.84
CA ARG A 10 12.76 16.51 23.78
C ARG A 10 11.92 17.70 24.19
N MET A 11 11.55 18.50 23.19
CA MET A 11 10.52 19.51 23.34
C MET A 11 9.14 18.87 23.21
N ASP A 12 8.11 19.61 23.61
CA ASP A 12 6.74 19.21 23.37
C ASP A 12 6.46 19.04 21.86
N GLU A 13 5.67 18.03 21.51
CA GLU A 13 5.38 17.69 20.12
C GLU A 13 4.47 18.72 19.43
N PHE A 14 3.68 19.46 20.21
CA PHE A 14 2.74 20.47 19.71
C PHE A 14 3.32 21.88 19.64
N TRP A 15 4.56 22.07 20.09
CA TRP A 15 5.20 23.38 19.97
C TRP A 15 5.37 23.80 18.51
N THR A 16 4.91 25.02 18.24
CA THR A 16 5.16 25.77 17.02
C THR A 16 6.65 26.05 16.83
N LYS A 17 7.03 26.48 15.63
CA LYS A 17 8.40 26.91 15.34
C LYS A 17 8.83 28.05 16.26
N GLU A 18 7.94 29.01 16.48
CA GLU A 18 8.19 30.22 17.28
C GLU A 18 8.39 29.87 18.76
N GLU A 19 7.59 28.96 19.31
CA GLU A 19 7.75 28.47 20.69
C GLU A 19 9.08 27.73 20.88
N LYS A 20 9.45 26.86 19.93
CA LYS A 20 10.74 26.15 19.94
C LYS A 20 11.92 27.13 19.93
N LEU A 21 11.87 28.15 19.07
CA LEU A 21 12.91 29.16 18.97
C LEU A 21 13.00 30.00 20.25
N LYS A 22 11.86 30.48 20.77
CA LYS A 22 11.82 31.25 22.02
C LYS A 22 12.35 30.45 23.20
N TYR A 23 12.05 29.16 23.27
CA TYR A 23 12.63 28.28 24.28
C TYR A 23 14.15 28.20 24.13
N LEU A 24 14.66 27.93 22.92
CA LEU A 24 16.10 27.83 22.65
C LEU A 24 16.87 29.13 22.92
N GLU A 25 16.29 30.30 22.64
CA GLU A 25 16.90 31.61 22.92
C GLU A 25 17.16 31.84 24.41
N ASN A 26 16.32 31.25 25.27
CA ASN A 26 16.41 31.40 26.72
C ASN A 26 17.08 30.19 27.41
N LEU A 27 17.48 29.17 26.65
CA LEU A 27 17.98 27.91 27.18
C LEU A 27 19.51 27.87 27.13
N ASN A 28 20.16 27.75 28.28
CA ASN A 28 21.56 27.32 28.32
C ASN A 28 21.63 25.80 28.28
N TRP A 29 22.73 25.24 27.76
CA TRP A 29 22.91 23.79 27.63
C TRP A 29 22.84 23.02 28.96
N TYR A 30 23.13 23.69 30.08
CA TYR A 30 23.05 23.14 31.44
C TYR A 30 21.66 23.26 32.07
N ASP A 31 20.76 24.08 31.51
CA ASP A 31 19.36 24.25 31.96
C ASP A 31 18.43 23.21 31.32
N VAL A 32 18.95 22.40 30.39
CA VAL A 32 18.20 21.33 29.74
C VAL A 32 17.94 20.21 30.74
N ASP A 33 16.67 19.84 30.90
CA ASP A 33 16.25 18.68 31.68
C ASP A 33 16.60 17.39 30.93
N TRP A 34 17.85 16.97 31.06
CA TRP A 34 18.39 15.78 30.40
C TRP A 34 17.90 14.50 31.07
N GLN A 35 17.35 13.59 30.27
CA GLN A 35 17.01 12.23 30.68
C GLN A 35 18.11 11.26 30.24
N GLU A 36 18.70 10.52 31.19
CA GLU A 36 19.65 9.46 30.85
C GLU A 36 18.87 8.27 30.25
N ILE A 37 19.14 7.94 28.99
CA ILE A 37 18.51 6.82 28.28
C ILE A 37 19.50 5.69 28.04
N LYS A 38 19.00 4.45 27.98
CA LYS A 38 19.79 3.25 27.71
C LYS A 38 19.30 2.60 26.43
N PRO A 39 20.18 2.37 25.43
CA PRO A 39 19.78 1.65 24.24
C PRO A 39 19.29 0.23 24.56
N ASP A 40 18.31 -0.25 23.80
CA ASP A 40 17.87 -1.64 23.88
C ASP A 40 18.90 -2.63 23.30
N LYS A 41 18.56 -3.93 23.32
CA LYS A 41 19.38 -5.01 22.74
C LYS A 41 19.70 -4.84 21.25
N ASN A 42 18.91 -4.02 20.54
CA ASN A 42 19.06 -3.72 19.12
C ASN A 42 19.74 -2.36 18.89
N ASN A 43 20.25 -1.73 19.95
CA ASN A 43 20.87 -0.40 19.95
C ASN A 43 19.92 0.76 19.61
N ASN A 44 18.61 0.58 19.81
CA ASN A 44 17.63 1.65 19.66
C ASN A 44 17.61 2.53 20.90
N TRP A 45 17.64 3.86 20.72
CA TRP A 45 17.67 4.82 21.83
C TRP A 45 16.29 5.15 22.37
N LEU A 46 15.35 5.46 21.47
CA LEU A 46 13.98 5.85 21.80
C LEU A 46 13.09 4.60 21.72
N THR A 47 12.77 4.05 22.88
CA THR A 47 12.02 2.79 23.05
C THR A 47 10.67 3.00 23.74
N ASP A 48 10.27 4.24 23.96
CA ASP A 48 8.99 4.56 24.60
C ASP A 48 7.82 3.94 23.82
N GLY A 49 6.93 3.28 24.56
CA GLY A 49 5.78 2.57 24.02
C GLY A 49 6.09 1.24 23.33
N LEU A 50 7.35 0.78 23.30
CA LEU A 50 7.66 -0.57 22.82
C LEU A 50 7.28 -1.61 23.85
N GLU A 51 6.50 -2.58 23.41
CA GLU A 51 6.07 -3.71 24.22
C GLU A 51 7.00 -4.91 24.01
N ASN A 52 7.56 -5.43 25.10
CA ASN A 52 8.58 -6.48 25.07
C ASN A 52 8.01 -7.87 24.72
N ASP A 53 6.74 -8.11 25.02
CA ASP A 53 6.05 -9.36 24.71
C ASP A 53 5.85 -9.55 23.20
N PHE A 54 5.90 -8.48 22.40
CA PHE A 54 5.82 -8.52 20.94
C PHE A 54 6.87 -9.45 20.33
N ASP A 55 8.08 -9.50 20.89
CA ASP A 55 9.18 -10.35 20.43
C ASP A 55 8.89 -11.85 20.58
N ASN A 56 7.96 -12.23 21.46
CA ASN A 56 7.58 -13.62 21.69
C ASN A 56 6.62 -14.15 20.60
N PHE A 57 6.04 -13.26 19.79
CA PHE A 57 5.12 -13.64 18.73
C PHE A 57 5.83 -14.11 17.47
N ILE A 58 5.12 -14.86 16.63
CA ILE A 58 5.67 -15.41 15.39
C ILE A 58 5.80 -14.29 14.37
N ALA A 59 7.02 -14.08 13.86
CA ALA A 59 7.26 -13.10 12.80
C ALA A 59 6.50 -13.45 11.52
N ILE A 60 5.76 -12.49 10.96
CA ILE A 60 5.05 -12.67 9.69
C ILE A 60 6.02 -12.96 8.53
N GLY A 61 7.23 -12.38 8.59
CA GLY A 61 8.31 -12.61 7.65
C GLY A 61 9.62 -11.95 8.14
N SER A 62 10.75 -12.37 7.60
CA SER A 62 12.08 -11.81 7.92
C SER A 62 12.93 -11.62 6.66
N LYS A 63 13.70 -10.53 6.61
CA LYS A 63 14.63 -10.25 5.49
C LYS A 63 15.78 -11.25 5.48
N GLU A 64 16.27 -11.66 6.65
CA GLU A 64 17.36 -12.59 6.84
C GLU A 64 16.99 -13.96 6.26
N VAL A 65 15.84 -14.48 6.66
CA VAL A 65 15.29 -15.76 6.18
C VAL A 65 15.07 -15.73 4.66
N LYS A 66 14.47 -14.64 4.15
CA LYS A 66 14.26 -14.46 2.70
C LYS A 66 15.59 -14.46 1.91
N LYS A 67 16.65 -13.85 2.45
CA LYS A 67 17.97 -13.78 1.79
C LYS A 67 18.71 -15.11 1.80
N GLN A 68 18.66 -15.84 2.91
CA GLN A 68 19.43 -17.07 3.10
C GLN A 68 18.82 -18.27 2.35
N LYS A 69 17.59 -18.14 1.81
CA LYS A 69 16.84 -19.25 1.20
C LYS A 69 16.82 -20.48 2.10
N ASP A 70 16.63 -20.24 3.40
CA ASP A 70 16.59 -21.29 4.41
C ASP A 70 15.60 -22.40 4.00
N PRO A 71 16.00 -23.68 3.99
CA PRO A 71 15.10 -24.78 3.70
C PRO A 71 13.99 -24.95 4.75
N ASN A 72 14.18 -24.48 5.98
CA ASN A 72 13.19 -24.58 7.07
C ASN A 72 12.95 -23.24 7.79
N PRO A 73 12.37 -22.24 7.09
CA PRO A 73 12.20 -20.89 7.61
C PRO A 73 11.24 -20.83 8.80
N GLN A 74 11.70 -20.32 9.94
CA GLN A 74 10.88 -20.11 11.16
C GLN A 74 10.10 -18.78 11.13
N VAL A 75 9.35 -18.56 10.07
CA VAL A 75 8.46 -17.42 9.87
C VAL A 75 7.16 -17.87 9.22
N ILE A 76 6.12 -17.04 9.23
CA ILE A 76 4.85 -17.39 8.59
C ILE A 76 4.99 -17.44 7.08
N PHE A 77 5.39 -16.33 6.44
CA PHE A 77 5.53 -16.24 4.99
C PHE A 77 7.00 -16.36 4.58
N LYS A 78 7.28 -17.30 3.67
CA LYS A 78 8.64 -17.50 3.14
C LYS A 78 9.10 -16.32 2.28
N LEU A 79 8.20 -15.78 1.47
CA LEU A 79 8.42 -14.64 0.58
C LEU A 79 7.49 -13.49 0.93
N PHE A 80 8.01 -12.27 0.84
CA PHE A 80 7.22 -11.05 0.85
C PHE A 80 7.90 -10.01 -0.03
N SER A 81 7.18 -8.97 -0.44
CA SER A 81 7.69 -7.96 -1.39
C SER A 81 7.28 -6.56 -1.02
N LEU A 82 8.05 -5.57 -1.46
CA LEU A 82 7.52 -4.22 -1.62
C LEU A 82 6.57 -4.18 -2.82
N GLY A 83 5.67 -3.19 -2.88
CA GLY A 83 4.89 -2.88 -4.08
C GLY A 83 5.77 -2.29 -5.19
N VAL A 84 5.25 -2.22 -6.42
CA VAL A 84 6.02 -1.76 -7.59
C VAL A 84 6.42 -0.29 -7.42
N ALA A 85 7.68 0.03 -7.71
CA ALA A 85 8.16 1.40 -7.80
C ALA A 85 8.40 1.75 -9.26
N SER A 86 7.61 2.67 -9.81
CA SER A 86 7.79 3.10 -11.19
C SER A 86 8.85 4.20 -11.31
N ASN A 87 8.80 5.20 -10.42
CA ASN A 87 9.51 6.48 -10.49
C ASN A 87 9.12 7.35 -11.71
N ARG A 88 8.00 7.04 -12.38
CA ARG A 88 7.47 7.71 -13.56
C ARG A 88 5.96 7.47 -13.69
N ASP A 89 5.25 7.65 -12.58
CA ASP A 89 3.85 7.25 -12.45
C ASP A 89 2.97 7.82 -13.56
N GLU A 90 3.22 9.08 -13.94
CA GLU A 90 2.49 9.80 -14.99
C GLU A 90 2.53 9.11 -16.36
N TRP A 91 3.59 8.34 -16.63
CA TRP A 91 3.79 7.64 -17.91
C TRP A 91 3.29 6.21 -17.89
N VAL A 92 3.36 5.54 -16.73
CA VAL A 92 3.12 4.09 -16.64
C VAL A 92 1.85 3.70 -15.91
N PHE A 93 1.11 4.65 -15.35
CA PHE A 93 -0.22 4.45 -14.79
C PHE A 93 -1.28 5.26 -15.54
N SER A 94 -2.50 4.73 -15.54
CA SER A 94 -3.68 5.42 -16.08
C SER A 94 -4.95 4.76 -15.56
N PHE A 95 -6.02 5.53 -15.37
CA PHE A 95 -7.36 4.96 -15.21
C PHE A 95 -7.91 4.36 -16.52
N CYS A 96 -7.45 4.85 -17.67
CA CYS A 96 -7.86 4.40 -19.00
C CYS A 96 -6.75 3.55 -19.67
N ASP A 97 -7.11 2.36 -20.13
CA ASP A 97 -6.23 1.43 -20.85
C ASP A 97 -5.69 2.06 -22.16
N ASN A 98 -6.58 2.61 -22.99
CA ASN A 98 -6.18 3.23 -24.26
C ASN A 98 -5.19 4.39 -24.04
N ASP A 99 -5.46 5.25 -23.06
CA ASP A 99 -4.55 6.35 -22.72
C ASP A 99 -3.19 5.83 -22.26
N LEU A 100 -3.15 4.73 -21.49
CA LEU A 100 -1.89 4.10 -21.09
C LEU A 100 -1.14 3.55 -22.30
N GLN A 101 -1.83 2.89 -23.23
CA GLN A 101 -1.21 2.38 -24.45
C GLN A 101 -0.55 3.50 -25.25
N ASP A 102 -1.23 4.62 -25.42
CA ASP A 102 -0.72 5.75 -26.20
C ASP A 102 0.45 6.44 -25.50
N LYS A 103 0.37 6.64 -24.17
CA LYS A 103 1.49 7.14 -23.35
C LYS A 103 2.73 6.25 -23.51
N ILE A 104 2.57 4.93 -23.41
CA ILE A 104 3.70 3.99 -23.46
C ILE A 104 4.27 3.88 -24.87
N LYS A 105 3.44 3.84 -25.92
CA LYS A 105 3.93 3.85 -27.31
C LYS A 105 4.76 5.10 -27.59
N THR A 106 4.28 6.26 -27.15
CA THR A 106 5.00 7.54 -27.26
C THR A 106 6.32 7.49 -26.49
N PHE A 107 6.29 7.03 -25.23
CA PHE A 107 7.50 6.88 -24.41
C PHE A 107 8.55 5.98 -25.07
N ILE A 108 8.13 4.82 -25.59
CA ILE A 108 9.00 3.85 -26.25
C ILE A 108 9.60 4.44 -27.53
N GLN A 109 8.81 5.16 -28.32
CA GLN A 109 9.30 5.85 -29.52
C GLN A 109 10.38 6.86 -29.16
N ASN A 110 10.11 7.74 -28.20
CA ASN A 110 11.04 8.77 -27.72
C ASN A 110 12.33 8.16 -27.16
N TYR A 111 12.22 7.13 -26.31
CA TYR A 111 13.38 6.41 -25.80
C TYR A 111 14.20 5.75 -26.91
N ASN A 112 13.55 5.09 -27.89
CA ASN A 112 14.26 4.41 -28.97
C ASN A 112 14.95 5.40 -29.92
N ILE A 113 14.41 6.61 -30.10
CA ILE A 113 15.11 7.71 -30.80
C ILE A 113 16.42 8.04 -30.09
N GLU A 114 16.39 8.15 -28.77
CA GLU A 114 17.58 8.40 -27.95
C GLU A 114 18.60 7.26 -28.03
N VAL A 115 18.14 6.00 -28.04
CA VAL A 115 19.02 4.83 -28.25
C VAL A 115 19.67 4.89 -29.64
N SER A 116 18.92 5.20 -30.70
CA SER A 116 19.48 5.36 -32.05
C SER A 116 20.49 6.51 -32.12
N ARG A 117 20.19 7.66 -31.51
CA ARG A 117 21.08 8.82 -31.44
C ARG A 117 22.37 8.49 -30.68
N TYR A 118 22.27 7.70 -29.61
CA TYR A 118 23.41 7.26 -28.81
C TYR A 118 24.25 6.23 -29.59
N PHE A 119 23.61 5.33 -30.33
CA PHE A 119 24.27 4.33 -31.16
C PHE A 119 25.16 4.94 -32.25
N GLN A 120 24.76 6.09 -32.79
CA GLN A 120 25.48 6.81 -33.86
C GLN A 120 26.66 7.65 -33.34
N GLN A 121 26.85 7.78 -32.02
CA GLN A 121 27.96 8.56 -31.49
C GLN A 121 29.31 7.87 -31.75
N PRO A 122 30.34 8.60 -32.22
CA PRO A 122 31.65 8.03 -32.53
C PRO A 122 32.40 7.56 -31.27
N SER A 123 32.07 8.11 -30.10
CA SER A 123 32.60 7.75 -28.80
C SER A 123 31.48 7.73 -27.76
N LYS A 124 31.74 7.14 -26.59
CA LYS A 124 30.76 7.08 -25.48
C LYS A 124 30.54 8.50 -24.92
N PRO A 125 29.38 9.15 -25.13
CA PRO A 125 29.13 10.47 -24.57
C PRO A 125 28.84 10.37 -23.06
N ASP A 126 28.99 11.48 -22.34
CA ASP A 126 28.46 11.60 -20.98
C ASP A 126 26.93 11.63 -21.03
N ILE A 127 26.31 10.64 -20.39
CA ILE A 127 24.87 10.39 -20.46
C ILE A 127 24.05 11.57 -19.94
N GLU A 128 24.52 12.27 -18.91
CA GLU A 128 23.76 13.35 -18.26
C GLU A 128 23.67 14.60 -19.16
N THR A 129 24.67 14.80 -20.02
CA THR A 129 24.67 15.90 -21.01
C THR A 129 24.08 15.50 -22.36
N PHE A 130 24.00 14.19 -22.62
CA PHE A 130 23.47 13.66 -23.86
C PHE A 130 21.94 13.71 -23.88
N ILE A 131 21.29 13.09 -22.89
CA ILE A 131 19.83 12.84 -22.91
C ILE A 131 18.98 14.12 -22.83
N ASP A 132 17.78 14.06 -23.41
CA ASP A 132 16.75 15.06 -23.15
C ASP A 132 16.15 14.85 -21.75
N THR A 133 16.17 15.89 -20.91
CA THR A 133 15.69 15.84 -19.53
C THR A 133 14.28 16.41 -19.36
N ASP A 134 13.65 16.86 -20.45
CA ASP A 134 12.27 17.29 -20.46
C ASP A 134 11.35 16.12 -20.11
N SER A 135 10.57 16.28 -19.04
CA SER A 135 9.67 15.24 -18.53
C SER A 135 8.46 15.01 -19.43
N SER A 136 8.15 15.94 -20.34
CA SER A 136 7.16 15.78 -21.41
C SER A 136 7.67 14.90 -22.55
N PHE A 137 9.00 14.78 -22.72
CA PHE A 137 9.61 13.88 -23.69
C PHE A 137 9.66 12.44 -23.15
N ILE A 138 10.40 12.21 -22.07
CA ILE A 138 10.37 10.99 -21.24
C ILE A 138 10.95 11.27 -19.84
N LYS A 139 10.59 10.42 -18.88
CA LYS A 139 11.19 10.47 -17.54
C LYS A 139 12.26 9.40 -17.31
N TRP A 140 13.50 9.87 -17.27
CA TRP A 140 14.67 9.03 -17.02
C TRP A 140 14.74 8.52 -15.59
N THR A 141 15.25 7.31 -15.45
CA THR A 141 15.74 6.74 -14.19
C THR A 141 17.11 6.12 -14.44
N ASP A 142 17.90 5.91 -13.40
CA ASP A 142 19.22 5.28 -13.52
C ASP A 142 19.16 3.96 -14.29
N ARG A 143 18.10 3.17 -14.08
CA ARG A 143 17.90 1.91 -14.79
C ARG A 143 17.71 2.12 -16.30
N LEU A 144 16.92 3.12 -16.69
CA LEU A 144 16.66 3.43 -18.09
C LEU A 144 17.90 4.02 -18.77
N LYS A 145 18.67 4.85 -18.06
CA LYS A 145 19.97 5.38 -18.53
C LYS A 145 20.94 4.24 -18.81
N LEU A 146 21.08 3.28 -17.88
CA LEU A 146 21.92 2.10 -18.06
C LEU A 146 21.48 1.22 -19.25
N ALA A 147 20.17 1.10 -19.50
CA ALA A 147 19.65 0.37 -20.66
C ALA A 147 20.01 1.06 -21.98
N LEU A 148 19.92 2.39 -22.03
CA LEU A 148 20.36 3.17 -23.18
C LEU A 148 21.86 3.01 -23.42
N GLU A 149 22.70 3.07 -22.38
CA GLU A 149 24.15 2.86 -22.53
C GLU A 149 24.48 1.46 -23.08
N ARG A 150 23.63 0.47 -22.79
CA ARG A 150 23.70 -0.91 -23.32
C ARG A 150 23.07 -1.05 -24.70
N LYS A 151 22.53 0.03 -25.28
CA LYS A 151 21.89 0.06 -26.59
C LYS A 151 20.67 -0.87 -26.66
N GLU A 152 19.97 -1.00 -25.54
CA GLU A 152 18.79 -1.85 -25.44
C GLU A 152 17.55 -1.09 -25.92
N PHE A 153 16.92 -1.57 -26.98
CA PHE A 153 15.67 -1.03 -27.51
C PHE A 153 14.47 -1.58 -26.74
N LEU A 154 13.45 -0.75 -26.58
CA LEU A 154 12.17 -1.14 -26.01
C LEU A 154 11.17 -1.54 -27.10
N LEU A 155 10.34 -2.54 -26.79
CA LEU A 155 9.22 -2.95 -27.63
C LEU A 155 7.92 -2.90 -26.81
N PHE A 156 6.86 -2.39 -27.43
CA PHE A 156 5.54 -2.38 -26.84
C PHE A 156 4.96 -3.80 -26.82
N ASP A 157 4.40 -4.18 -25.67
CA ASP A 157 3.72 -5.45 -25.48
C ASP A 157 2.44 -5.23 -24.68
N ASN A 158 1.29 -5.49 -25.32
CA ASN A 158 -0.01 -5.28 -24.71
C ASN A 158 -0.23 -6.17 -23.47
N LEU A 159 0.43 -7.33 -23.37
CA LEU A 159 0.31 -8.22 -22.21
C LEU A 159 0.95 -7.64 -20.95
N LYS A 160 1.76 -6.59 -21.08
CA LYS A 160 2.34 -5.87 -19.94
C LYS A 160 1.41 -4.82 -19.37
N ILE A 161 0.27 -4.54 -19.99
CA ILE A 161 -0.79 -3.73 -19.37
C ILE A 161 -1.56 -4.60 -18.40
N ARG A 162 -1.50 -4.22 -17.12
CA ARG A 162 -1.97 -5.03 -16.00
C ARG A 162 -2.81 -4.19 -15.05
N ASN A 163 -3.66 -4.85 -14.27
CA ASN A 163 -4.39 -4.17 -13.20
C ASN A 163 -3.45 -3.88 -12.03
N CYS A 164 -3.61 -2.72 -11.41
CA CYS A 164 -2.85 -2.31 -10.26
C CYS A 164 -3.73 -1.64 -9.21
N PHE A 165 -3.46 -1.95 -7.94
CA PHE A 165 -3.89 -1.10 -6.82
C PHE A 165 -2.86 0.02 -6.64
N TYR A 166 -3.14 1.18 -7.24
CA TYR A 166 -2.28 2.36 -7.12
C TYR A 166 -2.32 2.90 -5.67
N ARG A 167 -3.49 2.88 -5.05
CA ARG A 167 -3.74 3.21 -3.64
C ARG A 167 -4.84 2.28 -3.11
N PRO A 168 -5.10 2.26 -1.79
CA PRO A 168 -6.19 1.46 -1.24
C PRO A 168 -7.53 1.75 -1.94
N PHE A 169 -8.15 0.72 -2.50
CA PHE A 169 -9.39 0.79 -3.31
C PHE A 169 -9.33 1.64 -4.58
N ILE A 170 -8.13 1.99 -5.05
CA ILE A 170 -7.95 2.75 -6.29
C ILE A 170 -7.31 1.84 -7.33
N LYS A 171 -8.14 1.34 -8.24
CA LYS A 171 -7.71 0.51 -9.36
C LYS A 171 -7.31 1.38 -10.54
N GLN A 172 -6.12 1.14 -11.06
CA GLN A 172 -5.61 1.72 -12.31
C GLN A 172 -4.96 0.63 -13.16
N TYR A 173 -4.69 0.94 -14.41
CA TYR A 173 -3.79 0.16 -15.25
C TYR A 173 -2.34 0.56 -14.99
N ILE A 174 -1.44 -0.42 -15.03
CA ILE A 174 0.02 -0.22 -15.02
C ILE A 174 0.64 -0.88 -16.25
N TYR A 175 1.65 -0.25 -16.85
CA TYR A 175 2.56 -0.94 -17.77
C TYR A 175 3.68 -1.62 -16.98
N PHE A 176 3.50 -2.91 -16.68
CA PHE A 176 4.35 -3.71 -15.80
C PHE A 176 5.57 -4.27 -16.53
N ASP A 177 6.54 -3.39 -16.82
CA ASP A 177 7.77 -3.73 -17.52
C ASP A 177 9.03 -3.59 -16.65
N HIS A 178 9.99 -4.47 -16.87
CA HIS A 178 11.22 -4.54 -16.09
C HIS A 178 12.14 -3.31 -16.23
N LEU A 179 12.08 -2.54 -17.32
CA LEU A 179 12.82 -1.30 -17.54
C LEU A 179 11.98 -0.06 -17.25
N LEU A 180 10.68 -0.07 -17.64
CA LEU A 180 9.80 1.07 -17.40
C LEU A 180 9.34 1.16 -15.93
N ASN A 181 9.53 0.12 -15.12
CA ASN A 181 9.42 0.22 -13.68
C ASN A 181 10.81 0.20 -13.03
N GLN A 182 11.15 1.22 -12.25
CA GLN A 182 12.44 1.29 -11.55
C GLN A 182 12.72 0.02 -10.71
N ARG A 183 11.70 -0.47 -9.98
CA ARG A 183 11.74 -1.75 -9.27
C ARG A 183 10.37 -2.44 -9.31
N ARG A 184 10.31 -3.60 -9.98
CA ARG A 184 9.17 -4.55 -9.86
C ARG A 184 9.17 -5.35 -8.54
N TYR A 185 10.26 -5.25 -7.76
CA TYR A 185 10.55 -6.11 -6.61
C TYR A 185 10.27 -7.59 -6.90
N GLN A 186 9.41 -8.27 -6.16
CA GLN A 186 9.03 -9.67 -6.43
C GLN A 186 7.64 -9.77 -7.06
N GLN A 187 7.02 -8.67 -7.49
CA GLN A 187 5.66 -8.70 -8.04
C GLN A 187 5.56 -9.55 -9.32
N HIS A 188 6.66 -9.73 -10.04
CA HIS A 188 6.77 -10.58 -11.24
C HIS A 188 6.71 -12.09 -10.95
N ILE A 189 6.81 -12.52 -9.69
CA ILE A 189 6.61 -13.90 -9.24
C ILE A 189 5.44 -14.05 -8.26
N ILE A 190 4.74 -12.95 -7.98
CA ILE A 190 3.50 -12.90 -7.19
C ILE A 190 2.30 -12.81 -8.13
N PHE A 191 2.40 -11.96 -9.15
CA PHE A 191 1.40 -11.73 -10.20
C PHE A 191 2.04 -11.80 -11.60
N PRO A 192 2.69 -12.92 -11.99
CA PRO A 192 3.38 -13.03 -13.28
C PRO A 192 2.45 -12.77 -14.47
N THR A 193 1.22 -13.32 -14.46
CA THR A 193 0.28 -13.26 -15.60
C THR A 193 -1.13 -12.81 -15.17
N PRO A 194 -1.97 -12.31 -16.10
CA PRO A 194 -3.35 -11.93 -15.80
C PRO A 194 -4.21 -13.07 -15.20
N GLU A 195 -3.89 -14.33 -15.50
CA GLU A 195 -4.56 -15.49 -14.92
C GLU A 195 -4.25 -15.62 -13.43
N THR A 196 -2.99 -15.42 -13.03
CA THR A 196 -2.59 -15.49 -11.62
C THR A 196 -3.20 -14.39 -10.75
N GLU A 197 -3.57 -13.24 -11.34
CA GLU A 197 -4.32 -12.17 -10.65
C GLU A 197 -5.74 -12.60 -10.23
N LYS A 198 -6.31 -13.60 -10.88
CA LYS A 198 -7.65 -14.11 -10.54
C LYS A 198 -7.61 -15.09 -9.37
N GLU A 199 -6.43 -15.63 -9.06
CA GLU A 199 -6.26 -16.71 -8.08
C GLU A 199 -5.55 -16.24 -6.80
N ASN A 200 -4.51 -15.41 -6.95
CA ASN A 200 -3.65 -15.05 -5.83
C ASN A 200 -4.30 -13.98 -4.94
N GLN A 201 -4.10 -14.12 -3.63
CA GLN A 201 -4.48 -13.12 -2.65
C GLN A 201 -3.25 -12.67 -1.87
N VAL A 202 -3.17 -11.39 -1.57
CA VAL A 202 -2.02 -10.77 -0.93
C VAL A 202 -2.50 -9.90 0.22
N ILE A 203 -1.91 -10.08 1.41
CA ILE A 203 -2.05 -9.10 2.49
C ILE A 203 -1.08 -7.96 2.20
N TRP A 204 -1.61 -6.82 1.77
CA TRP A 204 -0.87 -5.59 1.56
C TRP A 204 -0.89 -4.73 2.82
N ILE A 205 0.28 -4.52 3.42
CA ILE A 205 0.46 -3.83 4.69
C ILE A 205 1.24 -2.54 4.46
N LYS A 206 0.82 -1.45 5.09
CA LYS A 206 1.67 -0.30 5.33
C LYS A 206 2.23 -0.38 6.75
N VAL A 207 3.55 -0.37 6.87
CA VAL A 207 4.26 -0.20 8.16
C VAL A 207 5.14 1.05 8.12
N GLY A 208 5.72 1.41 9.26
CA GLY A 208 6.64 2.55 9.39
C GLY A 208 6.07 3.70 10.22
N THR A 209 6.88 4.74 10.38
CA THR A 209 6.61 5.91 11.24
C THR A 209 5.63 6.92 10.63
N GLU A 210 5.64 7.05 9.30
CA GLU A 210 5.01 8.17 8.60
C GLU A 210 3.48 8.09 8.54
N ILE A 211 2.95 6.87 8.43
CA ILE A 211 1.52 6.61 8.27
C ILE A 211 1.16 5.46 9.21
N PRO A 212 0.05 5.56 9.98
CA PRO A 212 -0.44 4.47 10.83
C PRO A 212 -0.55 3.17 10.05
N MET A 213 -0.25 2.07 10.74
CA MET A 213 -0.29 0.75 10.13
C MET A 213 -1.71 0.42 9.64
N PHE A 214 -1.79 -0.16 8.45
CA PHE A 214 -3.01 -0.76 7.92
C PHE A 214 -2.69 -2.02 7.14
N ALA A 215 -3.70 -2.88 6.99
CA ALA A 215 -3.66 -4.05 6.12
C ALA A 215 -4.86 -4.03 5.18
N LEU A 216 -4.66 -4.43 3.92
CA LEU A 216 -5.69 -4.59 2.91
C LEU A 216 -5.43 -5.87 2.10
N SER A 217 -6.43 -6.73 1.96
CA SER A 217 -6.35 -7.90 1.08
C SER A 217 -6.60 -7.47 -0.37
N ILE A 218 -5.71 -7.85 -1.26
CA ILE A 218 -5.73 -7.48 -2.69
C ILE A 218 -5.44 -8.69 -3.58
N ASN A 219 -5.85 -8.61 -4.84
CA ASN A 219 -5.64 -9.63 -5.87
C ASN A 219 -4.98 -9.08 -7.16
N TYR A 220 -4.47 -7.84 -7.13
CA TYR A 220 -3.72 -7.23 -8.23
C TYR A 220 -2.40 -6.66 -7.73
N ILE A 221 -1.53 -6.29 -8.67
CA ILE A 221 -0.21 -5.70 -8.38
C ILE A 221 -0.39 -4.43 -7.53
N PRO A 222 0.22 -4.31 -6.34
CA PRO A 222 0.20 -3.06 -5.58
C PRO A 222 1.34 -2.13 -5.97
N ASP A 223 1.10 -0.82 -5.88
CA ASP A 223 2.14 0.21 -5.85
C ASP A 223 2.95 0.19 -4.53
N LEU A 224 4.13 0.81 -4.52
CA LEU A 224 5.01 0.96 -3.35
C LEU A 224 4.41 1.77 -2.19
N LEU A 225 3.30 2.51 -2.40
CA LEU A 225 2.76 3.54 -1.51
C LEU A 225 3.72 4.72 -1.30
N PRO A 226 3.19 5.93 -1.03
CA PRO A 226 4.01 7.06 -0.67
C PRO A 226 4.74 6.81 0.66
N GLN A 227 5.92 7.43 0.82
CA GLN A 227 6.72 7.38 2.04
C GLN A 227 7.18 5.96 2.45
N GLY A 228 7.21 5.02 1.48
CA GLY A 228 7.72 3.66 1.65
C GLY A 228 6.90 2.83 2.64
N GLY A 229 7.47 1.73 3.14
CA GLY A 229 6.82 0.87 4.14
C GLY A 229 5.69 -0.02 3.63
N SER A 230 5.39 -0.04 2.34
CA SER A 230 4.52 -1.05 1.72
C SER A 230 5.14 -2.44 1.79
N GLN A 231 4.42 -3.43 2.26
CA GLN A 231 4.83 -4.83 2.32
C GLN A 231 3.69 -5.72 1.84
N CYS A 232 4.01 -6.73 1.06
CA CYS A 232 3.06 -7.61 0.38
C CYS A 232 3.36 -9.04 0.78
N PHE A 233 2.42 -9.71 1.43
CA PHE A 233 2.51 -11.10 1.87
C PHE A 233 1.54 -11.95 1.04
N PRO A 234 2.02 -12.55 -0.06
CA PRO A 234 1.18 -13.29 -0.97
C PRO A 234 0.87 -14.70 -0.44
N PHE A 235 -0.31 -15.22 -0.75
CA PHE A 235 -0.64 -16.61 -0.45
C PHE A 235 0.08 -17.57 -1.39
N TYR A 236 0.13 -17.25 -2.69
CA TYR A 236 0.85 -18.02 -3.70
C TYR A 236 2.08 -17.29 -4.24
N THR A 237 3.08 -18.06 -4.65
CA THR A 237 4.20 -17.63 -5.50
C THR A 237 4.30 -18.52 -6.73
N TYR A 238 4.90 -18.00 -7.80
CA TYR A 238 4.95 -18.63 -9.12
C TYR A 238 6.33 -18.48 -9.75
N ASN A 239 6.58 -19.20 -10.83
CA ASN A 239 7.60 -18.82 -11.81
C ASN A 239 7.14 -17.60 -12.63
N GLU A 240 8.06 -16.91 -13.32
CA GLU A 240 7.74 -15.72 -14.13
C GLU A 240 6.74 -16.00 -15.27
N ASP A 241 6.64 -17.24 -15.74
CA ASP A 241 5.69 -17.68 -16.76
C ASP A 241 4.30 -18.05 -16.19
N GLY A 242 4.09 -17.89 -14.88
CA GLY A 242 2.85 -18.29 -14.20
C GLY A 242 2.77 -19.76 -13.80
N THR A 243 3.77 -20.57 -14.13
CA THR A 243 3.82 -21.98 -13.73
C THR A 243 4.31 -22.16 -12.30
N ASN A 244 4.32 -23.41 -11.81
CA ASN A 244 4.89 -23.79 -10.51
C ASN A 244 4.28 -22.98 -9.35
N ARG A 245 2.95 -22.92 -9.30
CA ARG A 245 2.21 -22.30 -8.19
C ARG A 245 2.55 -23.02 -6.88
N GLN A 246 3.02 -22.28 -5.90
CA GLN A 246 3.39 -22.78 -4.57
C GLN A 246 2.74 -21.94 -3.48
N GLU A 247 2.29 -22.59 -2.41
CA GLU A 247 1.85 -21.91 -1.19
C GLU A 247 3.05 -21.27 -0.49
N ASN A 248 2.88 -20.03 -0.04
CA ASN A 248 3.96 -19.24 0.54
C ASN A 248 3.98 -19.24 2.07
N ILE A 249 2.89 -19.68 2.72
CA ILE A 249 2.88 -19.97 4.15
C ILE A 249 3.70 -21.23 4.40
N THR A 250 4.62 -21.16 5.34
CA THR A 250 5.59 -22.24 5.61
C THR A 250 4.91 -23.44 6.26
N ASP A 251 5.39 -24.64 5.96
CA ASP A 251 4.93 -25.86 6.64
C ASP A 251 5.30 -25.85 8.13
N TRP A 252 6.36 -25.12 8.50
CA TRP A 252 6.71 -24.87 9.90
C TRP A 252 5.60 -24.09 10.60
N ALA A 253 5.14 -22.98 10.02
CA ALA A 253 4.06 -22.18 10.59
C ALA A 253 2.77 -23.01 10.69
N LEU A 254 2.42 -23.75 9.65
CA LEU A 254 1.27 -24.67 9.68
C LEU A 254 1.32 -25.61 10.90
N LYS A 255 2.46 -26.26 11.14
CA LYS A 255 2.66 -27.14 12.30
C LYS A 255 2.58 -26.39 13.63
N GLN A 256 3.09 -25.15 13.71
CA GLN A 256 2.98 -24.35 14.94
C GLN A 256 1.51 -24.08 15.29
N TYR A 257 0.69 -23.70 14.32
CA TYR A 257 -0.74 -23.44 14.53
C TYR A 257 -1.50 -24.73 14.88
N GLN A 258 -1.30 -25.81 14.12
CA GLN A 258 -1.93 -27.10 14.40
C GLN A 258 -1.58 -27.64 15.79
N ASN A 259 -0.31 -27.52 16.20
CA ASN A 259 0.14 -27.93 17.53
C ASN A 259 -0.37 -27.01 18.63
N HIS A 260 -0.40 -25.68 18.42
CA HIS A 260 -0.89 -24.76 19.45
C HIS A 260 -2.39 -24.99 19.74
N TYR A 261 -3.20 -25.11 18.69
CA TYR A 261 -4.65 -25.28 18.82
C TYR A 261 -5.12 -26.74 18.93
N GLN A 262 -4.18 -27.70 18.85
CA GLN A 262 -4.47 -29.14 18.87
C GLN A 262 -5.49 -29.55 17.80
N ASP A 263 -5.38 -28.94 16.60
CA ASP A 263 -6.31 -29.11 15.49
C ASP A 263 -5.55 -29.32 14.19
N THR A 264 -5.51 -30.56 13.71
CA THR A 264 -4.83 -30.94 12.46
C THR A 264 -5.61 -30.55 11.21
N THR A 265 -6.85 -30.06 11.33
CA THR A 265 -7.68 -29.63 10.20
C THR A 265 -7.36 -28.21 9.76
N ILE A 266 -6.65 -27.43 10.60
CA ILE A 266 -6.18 -26.08 10.25
C ILE A 266 -5.37 -26.13 8.96
N THR A 267 -5.75 -25.30 8.00
CA THR A 267 -5.09 -25.14 6.71
C THR A 267 -4.27 -23.84 6.68
N LYS A 268 -3.42 -23.69 5.65
CA LYS A 268 -2.70 -22.42 5.43
C LYS A 268 -3.65 -21.28 5.08
N TRP A 269 -4.77 -21.55 4.41
CA TRP A 269 -5.78 -20.52 4.16
C TRP A 269 -6.39 -20.02 5.46
N ASP A 270 -6.64 -20.91 6.43
CA ASP A 270 -7.13 -20.49 7.74
C ASP A 270 -6.12 -19.58 8.44
N ILE A 271 -4.82 -19.92 8.37
CA ILE A 271 -3.74 -19.08 8.90
C ILE A 271 -3.70 -17.71 8.20
N PHE A 272 -3.83 -17.67 6.88
CA PHE A 272 -3.88 -16.41 6.12
C PHE A 272 -5.00 -15.49 6.60
N TYR A 273 -6.22 -16.02 6.73
CA TYR A 273 -7.37 -15.25 7.19
C TYR A 273 -7.27 -14.88 8.66
N TYR A 274 -6.80 -15.79 9.52
CA TYR A 274 -6.51 -15.52 10.91
C TYR A 274 -5.58 -14.31 11.07
N ILE A 275 -4.46 -14.28 10.33
CA ILE A 275 -3.52 -13.15 10.33
C ILE A 275 -4.21 -11.88 9.89
N TYR A 276 -5.01 -11.95 8.82
CA TYR A 276 -5.72 -10.78 8.32
C TYR A 276 -6.66 -10.19 9.39
N ALA A 277 -7.36 -11.01 10.17
CA ALA A 277 -8.19 -10.57 11.29
C ALA A 277 -7.35 -9.97 12.44
N VAL A 278 -6.26 -10.62 12.85
CA VAL A 278 -5.37 -10.10 13.91
C VAL A 278 -4.82 -8.73 13.53
N LEU A 279 -4.41 -8.54 12.28
CA LEU A 279 -3.94 -7.26 11.75
C LEU A 279 -5.03 -6.18 11.74
N HIS A 280 -6.30 -6.51 11.95
CA HIS A 280 -7.42 -5.58 12.12
C HIS A 280 -7.86 -5.38 13.57
N HIS A 281 -7.35 -6.20 14.52
CA HIS A 281 -7.78 -6.16 15.90
C HIS A 281 -7.38 -4.83 16.58
N PRO A 282 -8.33 -4.04 17.16
CA PRO A 282 -8.04 -2.71 17.70
C PRO A 282 -6.97 -2.74 18.79
N HIS A 283 -7.10 -3.64 19.77
CA HIS A 283 -6.15 -3.79 20.86
C HIS A 283 -4.73 -4.14 20.36
N TYR A 284 -4.60 -4.93 19.28
CA TYR A 284 -3.29 -5.26 18.71
C TYR A 284 -2.63 -4.03 18.10
N ARG A 285 -3.40 -3.27 17.31
CA ARG A 285 -2.91 -2.06 16.65
C ARG A 285 -2.52 -1.00 17.67
N GLU A 286 -3.35 -0.78 18.69
CA GLU A 286 -3.11 0.22 19.73
C GLU A 286 -1.89 -0.14 20.58
N ARG A 287 -1.91 -1.32 21.20
CA ARG A 287 -0.83 -1.80 22.09
C ARG A 287 0.53 -1.80 21.39
N TYR A 288 0.61 -2.33 20.17
CA TYR A 288 1.88 -2.49 19.46
C TYR A 288 2.17 -1.36 18.46
N THR A 289 1.53 -0.20 18.58
CA THR A 289 1.73 0.93 17.65
C THR A 289 3.22 1.29 17.51
N ALA A 290 3.97 1.36 18.61
CA ALA A 290 5.39 1.72 18.55
C ALA A 290 6.23 0.63 17.89
N ASN A 291 5.95 -0.66 18.17
CA ASN A 291 6.64 -1.79 17.53
C ASN A 291 6.39 -1.82 16.02
N LEU A 292 5.13 -1.69 15.59
CA LEU A 292 4.70 -1.71 14.19
C LEU A 292 5.23 -0.53 13.35
N LYS A 293 5.65 0.56 14.00
CA LYS A 293 6.39 1.67 13.34
C LYS A 293 7.83 1.30 12.99
N ARG A 294 8.42 0.30 13.64
CA ARG A 294 9.85 -0.04 13.54
C ARG A 294 10.11 -1.33 12.78
N GLU A 295 9.27 -2.33 12.96
CA GLU A 295 9.45 -3.67 12.38
C GLU A 295 8.17 -4.24 11.78
N LEU A 296 8.30 -5.40 11.11
CA LEU A 296 7.15 -6.09 10.54
C LEU A 296 6.26 -6.67 11.64
N PRO A 297 4.95 -6.86 11.38
CA PRO A 297 4.05 -7.47 12.34
C PRO A 297 4.54 -8.84 12.81
N ARG A 298 4.35 -9.10 14.10
CA ARG A 298 4.46 -10.43 14.70
C ARG A 298 3.09 -10.84 15.20
N ILE A 299 2.73 -12.09 14.93
CA ILE A 299 1.35 -12.55 15.08
C ILE A 299 1.24 -13.41 16.34
N PRO A 300 0.47 -12.97 17.36
CA PRO A 300 0.17 -13.78 18.54
C PRO A 300 -0.75 -14.95 18.20
N PHE A 301 -0.86 -15.89 19.13
CA PHE A 301 -1.93 -16.89 19.14
C PHE A 301 -3.10 -16.36 19.99
N ALA A 302 -4.26 -16.19 19.36
CA ALA A 302 -5.49 -15.81 20.03
C ALA A 302 -6.01 -17.00 20.86
N PRO A 303 -6.77 -16.75 21.94
CA PRO A 303 -7.44 -17.83 22.68
C PRO A 303 -8.37 -18.68 21.81
N GLN A 304 -8.96 -18.09 20.77
CA GLN A 304 -9.87 -18.77 19.85
C GLN A 304 -9.41 -18.57 18.40
N PHE A 305 -9.04 -19.65 17.70
CA PHE A 305 -8.57 -19.59 16.32
C PHE A 305 -9.70 -19.32 15.31
N HIS A 306 -10.69 -20.22 15.27
CA HIS A 306 -11.72 -20.26 14.23
C HIS A 306 -12.56 -18.98 14.09
N PRO A 307 -12.97 -18.28 15.17
CA PRO A 307 -13.65 -16.99 15.03
C PRO A 307 -12.83 -15.94 14.27
N PHE A 308 -11.52 -15.87 14.49
CA PHE A 308 -10.63 -14.96 13.76
C PHE A 308 -10.50 -15.37 12.29
N VAL A 309 -10.48 -16.69 11.99
CA VAL A 309 -10.49 -17.19 10.62
C VAL A 309 -11.76 -16.74 9.89
N ILE A 310 -12.94 -16.91 10.53
CA ILE A 310 -14.23 -16.53 9.94
C ILE A 310 -14.28 -15.03 9.65
N ALA A 311 -13.93 -14.21 10.65
CA ALA A 311 -13.89 -12.75 10.50
C ALA A 311 -12.89 -12.32 9.43
N GLY A 312 -11.68 -12.88 9.44
CA GLY A 312 -10.63 -12.57 8.48
C GLY A 312 -10.99 -12.97 7.05
N LYS A 313 -11.68 -14.10 6.87
CA LYS A 313 -12.17 -14.55 5.58
C LYS A 313 -13.23 -13.60 5.04
N ARG A 314 -14.19 -13.19 5.86
CA ARG A 314 -15.21 -12.22 5.45
C ARG A 314 -14.58 -10.86 5.12
N LEU A 315 -13.66 -10.37 5.94
CA LEU A 315 -12.91 -9.14 5.66
C LEU A 315 -12.15 -9.24 4.33
N ALA A 316 -11.45 -10.35 4.06
CA ALA A 316 -10.72 -10.51 2.80
C ALA A 316 -11.68 -10.53 1.60
N GLU A 317 -12.81 -11.20 1.71
CA GLU A 317 -13.83 -11.29 0.66
C GLU A 317 -14.39 -9.92 0.27
N ILE A 318 -14.83 -9.11 1.23
CA ILE A 318 -15.42 -7.79 0.97
C ILE A 318 -14.37 -6.78 0.46
N HIS A 319 -13.12 -6.91 0.89
CA HIS A 319 -12.04 -6.03 0.45
C HIS A 319 -11.55 -6.35 -0.97
N ILE A 320 -11.46 -7.63 -1.34
CA ILE A 320 -11.11 -8.03 -2.72
C ILE A 320 -12.26 -7.68 -3.67
N ASN A 321 -13.51 -7.89 -3.25
CA ASN A 321 -14.70 -7.66 -4.06
C ASN A 321 -15.38 -6.33 -3.73
N TYR A 322 -14.62 -5.29 -3.38
CA TYR A 322 -15.16 -3.99 -2.96
C TYR A 322 -16.07 -3.36 -4.03
N GLU A 323 -15.73 -3.50 -5.31
CA GLU A 323 -16.52 -3.00 -6.46
C GLU A 323 -17.78 -3.84 -6.76
N LYS A 324 -18.03 -4.92 -5.99
CA LYS A 324 -19.17 -5.83 -6.17
C LYS A 324 -20.08 -5.88 -4.94
N GLN A 325 -19.80 -5.08 -3.92
CA GLN A 325 -20.66 -5.02 -2.75
C GLN A 325 -22.01 -4.39 -3.09
N PRO A 326 -23.06 -4.66 -2.29
CA PRO A 326 -24.32 -3.94 -2.39
C PRO A 326 -24.10 -2.42 -2.25
N GLU A 327 -24.81 -1.65 -3.06
CA GLU A 327 -24.78 -0.19 -2.97
C GLU A 327 -25.48 0.30 -1.70
N TYR A 328 -24.77 1.07 -0.87
CA TYR A 328 -25.41 1.80 0.23
C TYR A 328 -26.40 2.84 -0.32
N HIS A 329 -27.56 2.94 0.32
CA HIS A 329 -28.58 3.90 -0.10
C HIS A 329 -28.18 5.33 0.31
N LEU A 330 -27.85 6.15 -0.69
CA LEU A 330 -27.63 7.59 -0.53
C LEU A 330 -28.77 8.37 -1.19
N LYS A 331 -29.11 9.53 -0.63
CA LYS A 331 -30.03 10.46 -1.27
C LYS A 331 -29.27 11.32 -2.28
N HIS A 332 -29.75 11.34 -3.51
CA HIS A 332 -29.22 12.17 -4.59
C HIS A 332 -29.93 13.52 -4.57
N LEU A 333 -29.17 14.60 -4.40
CA LEU A 333 -29.64 15.97 -4.58
C LEU A 333 -29.11 16.48 -5.92
N GLU A 334 -30.00 16.51 -6.91
CA GLU A 334 -29.69 16.92 -8.28
C GLU A 334 -30.09 18.38 -8.50
N ASN A 335 -29.19 19.15 -9.12
CA ASN A 335 -29.47 20.49 -9.59
C ASN A 335 -30.24 20.43 -10.92
N LYS A 336 -31.55 20.70 -10.85
CA LYS A 336 -32.46 20.59 -12.01
C LYS A 336 -32.21 21.63 -13.11
N ASP A 337 -31.42 22.67 -12.82
CA ASP A 337 -31.05 23.71 -13.80
C ASP A 337 -29.86 23.29 -14.67
N LEU A 338 -29.22 22.15 -14.37
CA LEU A 338 -28.07 21.62 -15.11
C LEU A 338 -28.43 20.33 -15.85
N PRO A 339 -27.75 20.03 -16.97
CA PRO A 339 -27.88 18.73 -17.62
C PRO A 339 -27.37 17.62 -16.71
N ILE A 340 -27.85 16.40 -16.93
CA ILE A 340 -27.33 15.21 -16.26
C ILE A 340 -25.84 15.09 -16.57
N ASP A 341 -25.03 15.03 -15.52
CA ASP A 341 -23.59 14.92 -15.62
C ASP A 341 -23.05 13.96 -14.56
N TRP A 342 -22.52 12.82 -15.01
CA TRP A 342 -21.88 11.82 -14.16
C TRP A 342 -20.37 11.99 -14.08
N ARG A 343 -19.80 12.97 -14.79
CA ARG A 343 -18.37 13.22 -14.81
C ARG A 343 -17.91 13.81 -13.47
N VAL A 344 -16.82 13.29 -12.95
CA VAL A 344 -16.11 13.89 -11.82
C VAL A 344 -14.96 14.75 -12.32
N GLU A 345 -14.90 15.99 -11.84
CA GLU A 345 -13.68 16.81 -11.93
C GLU A 345 -12.91 16.71 -10.63
N LYS A 346 -13.56 17.08 -9.51
CA LYS A 346 -12.97 16.95 -8.18
C LYS A 346 -14.02 16.99 -7.07
N MET A 347 -14.26 15.86 -6.42
CA MET A 347 -15.22 15.76 -5.31
C MET A 347 -14.84 16.60 -4.09
N ARG A 348 -15.84 17.01 -3.29
CA ARG A 348 -15.63 17.68 -2.00
C ARG A 348 -16.52 17.09 -0.92
N LEU A 349 -15.89 16.68 0.18
CA LEU A 349 -16.59 16.32 1.40
C LEU A 349 -17.01 17.57 2.16
N SER A 350 -18.27 17.60 2.61
CA SER A 350 -18.80 18.61 3.53
C SER A 350 -18.05 18.63 4.87
N LYS A 351 -18.08 19.77 5.57
CA LYS A 351 -17.35 19.94 6.85
C LYS A 351 -17.83 18.98 7.94
N ASP A 352 -19.13 18.70 7.98
CA ASP A 352 -19.78 17.75 8.89
C ASP A 352 -19.70 16.30 8.40
N LYS A 353 -19.11 16.07 7.21
CA LYS A 353 -18.92 14.76 6.57
C LYS A 353 -20.19 13.97 6.28
N THR A 354 -21.34 14.64 6.14
CA THR A 354 -22.62 13.98 5.85
C THR A 354 -22.97 13.96 4.36
N GLN A 355 -22.24 14.73 3.56
CA GLN A 355 -22.47 14.94 2.13
C GLN A 355 -21.17 15.00 1.32
N ILE A 356 -21.21 14.49 0.08
CA ILE A 356 -20.18 14.68 -0.94
C ILE A 356 -20.79 15.51 -2.06
N LYS A 357 -20.23 16.71 -2.30
CA LYS A 357 -20.46 17.41 -3.57
C LYS A 357 -19.67 16.67 -4.65
N TYR A 358 -20.38 15.97 -5.53
CA TYR A 358 -19.78 15.13 -6.56
C TYR A 358 -19.29 16.00 -7.72
N ASN A 359 -20.19 16.81 -8.26
CA ASN A 359 -19.94 17.88 -9.24
C ASN A 359 -20.98 19.00 -9.04
N ASP A 360 -21.20 19.88 -10.02
CA ASP A 360 -22.20 20.95 -9.91
C ASP A 360 -23.64 20.44 -10.11
N PHE A 361 -23.81 19.29 -10.78
CA PHE A 361 -25.10 18.63 -10.99
C PHE A 361 -25.53 17.80 -9.77
N LEU A 362 -24.64 17.01 -9.17
CA LEU A 362 -24.98 15.99 -8.18
C LEU A 362 -24.30 16.23 -6.82
N THR A 363 -25.09 16.15 -5.75
CA THR A 363 -24.61 16.01 -4.37
C THR A 363 -25.18 14.75 -3.73
N LEU A 364 -24.31 13.91 -3.16
CA LEU A 364 -24.69 12.68 -2.46
C LEU A 364 -24.80 12.97 -0.96
N THR A 365 -25.92 12.60 -0.34
CA THR A 365 -26.19 12.89 1.08
C THR A 365 -26.66 11.66 1.85
N GLY A 366 -26.54 11.73 3.19
CA GLY A 366 -26.90 10.63 4.09
C GLY A 366 -25.74 9.70 4.40
N ILE A 367 -24.49 10.21 4.33
CA ILE A 367 -23.29 9.42 4.64
C ILE A 367 -23.23 9.21 6.16
N PRO A 368 -23.24 7.95 6.64
CA PRO A 368 -23.15 7.68 8.08
C PRO A 368 -21.73 7.92 8.60
N SER A 369 -21.61 8.52 9.79
CA SER A 369 -20.32 8.88 10.39
C SER A 369 -19.40 7.67 10.64
N ALA A 370 -19.98 6.48 10.88
CA ALA A 370 -19.25 5.24 11.10
C ALA A 370 -18.36 4.82 9.91
N VAL A 371 -18.67 5.27 8.69
CA VAL A 371 -17.84 4.99 7.49
C VAL A 371 -16.41 5.45 7.67
N PHE A 372 -16.20 6.58 8.37
CA PHE A 372 -14.89 7.17 8.54
C PHE A 372 -14.03 6.45 9.61
N LEU A 373 -14.60 5.50 10.35
CA LEU A 373 -13.87 4.69 11.33
C LEU A 373 -12.99 3.64 10.66
N TYR A 374 -13.36 3.16 9.47
CA TYR A 374 -12.49 2.27 8.70
C TYR A 374 -11.35 3.06 8.05
N ARG A 375 -10.20 3.10 8.72
CA ARG A 375 -9.01 3.83 8.30
C ARG A 375 -7.94 2.92 7.70
N LEU A 376 -7.39 3.39 6.58
CA LEU A 376 -6.25 2.82 5.86
C LEU A 376 -5.11 3.84 5.94
N GLY A 377 -4.46 3.87 7.11
CA GLY A 377 -3.50 4.90 7.48
C GLY A 377 -4.21 6.16 7.97
N ASN A 378 -3.83 7.32 7.43
CA ASN A 378 -4.39 8.61 7.84
C ASN A 378 -5.76 8.92 7.20
N ARG A 379 -6.23 8.11 6.25
CA ARG A 379 -7.45 8.34 5.48
C ARG A 379 -8.44 7.19 5.69
N SER A 380 -9.73 7.48 5.71
CA SER A 380 -10.75 6.44 5.60
C SER A 380 -10.78 5.87 4.17
N ALA A 381 -11.41 4.70 3.99
CA ALA A 381 -11.64 4.15 2.65
C ALA A 381 -12.35 5.15 1.72
N LEU A 382 -13.36 5.86 2.24
CA LEU A 382 -14.09 6.87 1.49
C LEU A 382 -13.22 8.12 1.20
N ASP A 383 -12.36 8.54 2.13
CA ASP A 383 -11.41 9.64 1.90
C ASP A 383 -10.44 9.32 0.76
N TRP A 384 -10.05 8.05 0.59
CA TRP A 384 -9.24 7.60 -0.55
C TRP A 384 -9.98 7.77 -1.87
N ILE A 385 -11.25 7.36 -1.96
CA ILE A 385 -12.06 7.54 -3.17
C ILE A 385 -12.18 9.02 -3.54
N ILE A 386 -12.51 9.88 -2.57
CA ILE A 386 -12.66 11.33 -2.77
C ILE A 386 -11.35 11.99 -3.23
N ASP A 387 -10.22 11.54 -2.69
CA ASP A 387 -8.91 12.10 -2.98
C ASP A 387 -8.34 11.64 -4.33
N GLN A 388 -8.65 10.42 -4.77
CA GLN A 388 -7.97 9.81 -5.92
C GLN A 388 -8.83 9.79 -7.19
N TYR A 389 -10.15 9.74 -7.09
CA TYR A 389 -11.05 9.89 -8.23
C TYR A 389 -11.30 11.37 -8.53
N GLN A 390 -10.27 12.03 -9.06
CA GLN A 390 -10.31 13.39 -9.59
C GLN A 390 -9.49 13.48 -10.88
N VAL A 391 -9.83 14.41 -11.76
CA VAL A 391 -8.99 14.72 -12.94
C VAL A 391 -7.72 15.41 -12.45
N THR A 392 -6.57 14.88 -12.83
CA THR A 392 -5.26 15.46 -12.48
C THR A 392 -4.37 15.58 -13.70
N THR A 393 -3.61 16.66 -13.78
CA THR A 393 -2.56 16.86 -14.79
C THR A 393 -1.24 17.06 -14.10
N ASP A 394 -0.23 16.25 -14.44
CA ASP A 394 1.13 16.46 -13.94
C ASP A 394 1.72 17.72 -14.58
N LYS A 395 2.29 18.60 -13.76
CA LYS A 395 2.78 19.91 -14.23
C LYS A 395 4.04 19.84 -15.08
N ARG A 396 4.81 18.75 -15.00
CA ARG A 396 6.10 18.62 -15.69
C ARG A 396 5.97 17.86 -17.00
N SER A 397 5.16 16.80 -17.01
CA SER A 397 4.91 16.03 -18.24
C SER A 397 3.70 16.52 -19.01
N GLU A 398 2.84 17.34 -18.40
CA GLU A 398 1.54 17.79 -18.94
C GLU A 398 0.55 16.63 -19.21
N ILE A 399 0.87 15.43 -18.71
CA ILE A 399 0.01 14.25 -18.86
C ILE A 399 -1.17 14.35 -17.91
N THR A 400 -2.37 14.22 -18.48
CA THR A 400 -3.62 14.13 -17.72
C THR A 400 -3.97 12.67 -17.40
N ASN A 401 -4.47 12.44 -16.20
CA ASN A 401 -5.06 11.19 -15.75
C ASN A 401 -6.51 11.47 -15.35
N ASP A 402 -7.43 10.86 -16.10
CA ASP A 402 -8.86 11.07 -16.00
C ASP A 402 -9.55 9.78 -15.52
N PRO A 403 -10.20 9.78 -14.34
CA PRO A 403 -10.87 8.59 -13.81
C PRO A 403 -12.21 8.27 -14.47
N ASN A 404 -12.75 9.17 -15.30
CA ASN A 404 -14.06 9.03 -15.88
C ASN A 404 -14.09 7.95 -16.97
N ARG A 405 -15.19 7.19 -16.99
CA ARG A 405 -15.37 6.02 -17.85
C ARG A 405 -16.52 6.24 -18.82
N LEU A 406 -16.22 6.28 -20.12
CA LEU A 406 -17.24 6.40 -21.16
C LEU A 406 -18.10 5.13 -21.30
N ASP A 407 -17.56 3.97 -20.91
CA ASP A 407 -18.27 2.70 -20.93
C ASP A 407 -19.23 2.51 -19.74
N ASP A 408 -19.04 3.28 -18.67
CA ASP A 408 -19.80 3.19 -17.42
C ASP A 408 -19.74 4.51 -16.65
N GLU A 409 -20.50 5.49 -17.10
CA GLU A 409 -20.45 6.86 -16.58
C GLU A 409 -20.77 6.95 -15.07
N GLN A 410 -21.60 6.04 -14.56
CA GLN A 410 -22.01 5.99 -13.15
C GLN A 410 -21.05 5.19 -12.26
N TYR A 411 -19.98 4.63 -12.81
CA TYR A 411 -19.03 3.77 -12.09
C TYR A 411 -18.55 4.38 -10.77
N ILE A 412 -18.16 5.66 -10.77
CA ILE A 412 -17.59 6.32 -9.59
C ILE A 412 -18.67 6.56 -8.51
N VAL A 413 -19.87 6.96 -8.91
CA VAL A 413 -21.01 7.12 -7.98
C VAL A 413 -21.36 5.78 -7.34
N ARG A 414 -21.39 4.70 -8.12
CA ARG A 414 -21.61 3.35 -7.63
C ARG A 414 -20.51 2.92 -6.67
N LEU A 415 -19.25 3.15 -7.03
CA LEU A 415 -18.10 2.83 -6.19
C LEU A 415 -18.16 3.52 -4.82
N ILE A 416 -18.56 4.80 -4.75
CA ILE A 416 -18.76 5.51 -3.48
C ILE A 416 -19.74 4.77 -2.58
N LYS A 417 -20.90 4.36 -3.12
CA LYS A 417 -21.93 3.63 -2.36
C LYS A 417 -21.43 2.26 -1.90
N GLN A 418 -20.66 1.56 -2.72
CA GLN A 418 -20.12 0.25 -2.39
C GLN A 418 -19.02 0.35 -1.32
N ILE A 419 -18.16 1.36 -1.40
CA ILE A 419 -17.12 1.62 -0.39
C ILE A 419 -17.72 2.01 0.97
N ILE A 420 -18.86 2.69 0.98
CA ILE A 420 -19.61 2.94 2.22
C ILE A 420 -20.05 1.61 2.83
N THR A 421 -20.65 0.69 2.06
CA THR A 421 -21.02 -0.65 2.52
C THR A 421 -19.81 -1.42 3.07
N VAL A 422 -18.71 -1.48 2.31
CA VAL A 422 -17.45 -2.12 2.74
C VAL A 422 -16.97 -1.54 4.07
N SER A 423 -16.98 -0.21 4.21
CA SER A 423 -16.48 0.44 5.41
C SER A 423 -17.33 0.12 6.64
N LEU A 424 -18.66 0.16 6.51
CA LEU A 424 -19.57 -0.15 7.61
C LEU A 424 -19.45 -1.61 8.04
N GLU A 425 -19.42 -2.52 7.07
CA GLU A 425 -19.28 -3.95 7.36
C GLU A 425 -17.92 -4.28 7.98
N THR A 426 -16.83 -3.66 7.51
CA THR A 426 -15.51 -3.82 8.12
C THR A 426 -15.51 -3.36 9.57
N VAL A 427 -16.12 -2.20 9.88
CA VAL A 427 -16.25 -1.71 11.25
C VAL A 427 -17.06 -2.68 12.11
N GLU A 428 -18.16 -3.21 11.60
CA GLU A 428 -18.99 -4.19 12.31
C GLU A 428 -18.21 -5.47 12.62
N ILE A 429 -17.49 -6.04 11.64
CA ILE A 429 -16.71 -7.27 11.85
C ILE A 429 -15.60 -7.01 12.88
N VAL A 430 -14.89 -5.88 12.77
CA VAL A 430 -13.78 -5.55 13.66
C VAL A 430 -14.26 -5.34 15.10
N ASN A 431 -15.40 -4.69 15.29
CA ASN A 431 -15.98 -4.48 16.62
C ASN A 431 -16.46 -5.78 17.28
N ASN A 432 -16.74 -6.82 16.49
CA ASN A 432 -17.17 -8.14 16.95
C ASN A 432 -16.03 -9.16 17.03
N LEU A 433 -14.77 -8.76 16.79
CA LEU A 433 -13.63 -9.66 16.99
C LEU A 433 -13.54 -10.07 18.46
N PRO A 434 -13.31 -11.37 18.77
CA PRO A 434 -13.11 -11.81 20.15
C PRO A 434 -11.83 -11.22 20.75
N ASP A 435 -11.71 -11.30 22.08
CA ASP A 435 -10.49 -10.94 22.79
C ASP A 435 -9.29 -11.72 22.24
N LEU A 436 -8.24 -10.99 21.85
CA LEU A 436 -6.98 -11.53 21.34
C LEU A 436 -6.12 -12.15 22.44
N GLY A 437 -6.51 -12.06 23.71
CA GLY A 437 -5.79 -12.66 24.84
C GLY A 437 -4.50 -11.93 25.18
N LEU A 438 -4.35 -10.69 24.72
CA LEU A 438 -3.24 -9.82 25.07
C LEU A 438 -3.45 -9.24 26.48
N PRO A 439 -2.37 -8.92 27.21
CA PRO A 439 -2.48 -8.22 28.50
C PRO A 439 -3.32 -6.96 28.35
N LYS A 440 -4.28 -6.76 29.26
CA LYS A 440 -5.01 -5.48 29.39
C LYS A 440 -4.15 -4.58 30.25
N ASP A 441 -3.94 -3.35 29.79
CA ASP A 441 -3.15 -2.32 30.49
C ASP A 441 -3.73 -1.95 31.86
#